data_AF-A0A9X2PFA4-F1
#
_entry.id   AF-A0A9X2PFA4-F1
#
_cell.length_a   1.000
_cell.length_b   1.000
_cell.length_c   1.000
_cell.angle_alpha   90.00
_cell.angle_beta   90.00
_cell.angle_gamma   90.00
#
_symmetry.space_group_name_H-M   'P 1'
#
loop_
_entity.id
_entity.type
_entity.pdbx_description
1 polymer ?
#
loop_
_entity_poly.entity_id
_entity_poly.type
_entity_poly.pdbx_seq_one_letter_code
_entity_poly.pdbx_strand_id
1 'polypeptide(L)' 'MTAQTEKLMPLKEAAERVGARYWQLQRAAKRSCFPTYTPYNSRRLVKLSEVLAYIESCRHGGLDER' A
#
# COMPACT_ATOMS: atom_id res chain seq x y z
N MET A 1 7.61 21.15 -8.47
CA MET A 1 6.65 20.04 -8.26
C MET A 1 6.05 20.22 -6.88
N THR A 2 4.81 20.68 -6.78
CA THR A 2 4.15 20.90 -5.48
C THR A 2 4.01 19.56 -4.79
N ALA A 3 4.67 19.39 -3.64
CA ALA A 3 4.54 18.20 -2.81
C ALA A 3 3.09 18.15 -2.29
N GLN A 4 2.21 17.49 -3.04
CA GLN A 4 0.83 17.32 -2.65
C GLN A 4 0.84 16.39 -1.44
N THR A 5 0.53 16.94 -0.26
CA THR A 5 0.53 16.18 1.00
C THR A 5 -0.49 15.06 0.87
N GLU A 6 -0.01 13.84 0.66
CA GLU A 6 -0.88 12.68 0.51
C GLU A 6 -1.45 12.28 1.86
N LYS A 7 -2.77 12.10 1.90
CA LYS A 7 -3.49 11.69 3.11
C LYS A 7 -3.13 10.24 3.45
N LEU A 8 -2.59 10.04 4.65
CA LEU A 8 -2.47 8.72 5.25
C LEU A 8 -3.85 8.15 5.55
N MET A 9 -4.09 6.90 5.14
CA MET A 9 -5.36 6.22 5.34
C MET A 9 -5.20 4.84 5.96
N PRO A 10 -6.23 4.31 6.64
CA PRO A 10 -6.19 2.96 7.19
C PRO A 10 -6.07 1.90 6.09
N LEU A 11 -5.41 0.78 6.39
CA LEU A 11 -5.28 -0.36 5.47
C LEU A 11 -6.65 -0.87 4.94
N LYS A 12 -7.72 -0.78 5.74
CA LYS A 12 -9.08 -1.16 5.32
C LYS A 12 -9.60 -0.25 4.21
N GLU A 13 -9.45 1.06 4.38
CA GLU A 13 -9.86 2.06 3.38
C GLU A 13 -9.04 1.91 2.10
N ALA A 14 -7.72 1.70 2.23
CA ALA A 14 -6.86 1.44 1.08
C ALA A 14 -7.31 0.20 0.30
N ALA A 15 -7.64 -0.90 1.00
CA ALA A 15 -8.12 -2.14 0.39
C ALA A 15 -9.42 -1.93 -0.40
N GLU A 16 -10.38 -1.20 0.17
CA GLU A 16 -11.65 -0.84 -0.47
C GLU A 16 -11.41 -0.01 -1.75
N ARG A 17 -10.49 0.97 -1.70
CA ARG A 17 -10.17 1.83 -2.85
C ARG A 17 -9.49 1.09 -4.00
N VAL A 18 -8.59 0.15 -3.69
CA VAL A 18 -7.88 -0.63 -4.73
C VAL A 18 -8.65 -1.87 -5.18
N GLY A 19 -9.83 -2.14 -4.59
CA GLY A 19 -10.64 -3.32 -4.90
C GLY A 19 -10.02 -4.64 -4.41
N ALA A 20 -9.14 -4.60 -3.42
CA ALA A 20 -8.49 -5.79 -2.85
C ALA A 20 -9.17 -6.23 -1.54
N ARG A 21 -8.98 -7.50 -1.16
CA ARG A 21 -9.44 -7.97 0.15
C ARG A 21 -8.53 -7.42 1.25
N TYR A 22 -9.12 -6.94 2.35
CA TYR A 22 -8.37 -6.35 3.47
C TYR A 22 -7.21 -7.22 3.97
N TRP A 23 -7.40 -8.54 4.08
CA TRP A 23 -6.35 -9.46 4.54
C TRP A 23 -5.14 -9.54 3.59
N GLN A 24 -5.31 -9.24 2.29
CA GLN A 24 -4.20 -9.21 1.33
C GLN A 24 -3.26 -8.05 1.66
N LEU A 25 -3.83 -6.86 1.89
CA LEU A 25 -3.06 -5.68 2.32
C LEU A 25 -2.44 -5.88 3.70
N GLN A 26 -3.15 -6.52 4.64
CA GLN A 26 -2.56 -6.84 5.95
C GLN A 26 -1.34 -7.75 5.82
N ARG A 27 -1.38 -8.78 4.96
CA ARG A 27 -0.24 -9.67 4.73
C ARG A 27 0.92 -8.94 4.05
N ALA A 28 0.66 -8.11 3.05
CA ALA A 28 1.67 -7.32 2.38
C ALA A 28 2.34 -6.31 3.34
N ALA A 29 1.54 -5.61 4.15
CA ALA A 29 2.02 -4.72 5.21
C ALA A 29 2.84 -5.46 6.28
N LYS A 30 2.47 -6.69 6.64
CA LYS A 30 3.23 -7.52 7.59
C LYS A 30 4.58 -7.96 7.02
N ARG A 31 4.68 -8.11 5.69
CA ARG A 31 5.91 -8.46 4.98
C ARG A 31 6.74 -7.23 4.58
N SER A 32 6.34 -6.03 5.00
CA SER A 32 7.02 -4.78 4.64
C SER A 32 7.13 -4.55 3.12
N CYS A 33 6.15 -5.02 2.35
CA CYS A 33 6.12 -4.87 0.89
C CYS A 33 5.95 -3.42 0.42
N PHE A 34 5.40 -2.56 1.27
CA PHE A 34 5.27 -1.12 1.07
C PHE A 34 5.40 -0.41 2.43
N PRO A 35 5.71 0.90 2.45
CA PRO A 35 5.81 1.64 3.69
C PRO A 35 4.50 1.67 4.48
N THR A 36 4.60 1.53 5.79
CA THR A 36 3.47 1.69 6.71
C THR A 36 3.84 2.69 7.78
N TYR A 37 2.89 3.58 8.10
CA TYR A 37 3.08 4.66 9.04
C TYR A 37 2.22 4.44 10.28
N THR A 38 2.76 4.74 11.46
CA THR A 38 2.08 4.60 12.74
C THR A 38 2.24 5.88 13.56
N PRO A 39 1.62 7.01 13.14
CA PRO A 39 1.74 8.25 13.87
C PRO A 39 1.00 8.15 15.20
N TYR A 40 1.72 8.39 16.30
CA TYR A 40 1.24 8.49 17.69
C TYR A 40 0.64 7.22 18.32
N ASN A 41 0.18 6.24 17.52
CA ASN A 41 -0.49 5.01 17.98
C ASN A 41 -0.06 3.78 17.18
N SER A 42 -0.49 2.59 17.62
CA SER A 42 -0.22 1.30 16.96
C SER A 42 -1.00 1.07 15.65
N ARG A 43 -1.89 1.99 15.27
CA ARG A 43 -2.71 1.86 14.05
C ARG A 43 -1.84 2.10 12.82
N ARG A 44 -1.74 1.08 11.96
CA ARG A 44 -1.04 1.18 10.67
C ARG A 44 -1.87 1.95 9.65
N LEU A 45 -1.24 2.97 9.09
CA LEU A 45 -1.72 3.79 7.99
C LEU A 45 -0.79 3.64 6.78
N VAL A 46 -1.31 3.93 5.60
CA VAL A 46 -0.61 3.81 4.32
C VAL A 46 -0.93 5.02 3.45
N LYS A 47 -0.02 5.31 2.52
CA LYS A 47 -0.32 6.15 1.36
C LYS A 47 -0.91 5.28 0.26
N LEU A 48 -1.87 5.82 -0.48
CA LEU A 48 -2.52 5.07 -1.56
C LEU A 48 -1.53 4.87 -2.72
N SER A 49 -0.72 5.89 -3.03
CA SER A 49 0.31 5.84 -4.07
C SER A 49 1.29 4.69 -3.89
N GLU A 50 1.77 4.46 -2.66
CA GLU A 50 2.71 3.38 -2.34
C GLU A 50 2.08 2.00 -2.49
N VAL A 51 0.81 1.85 -2.10
CA VAL A 51 0.07 0.60 -2.27
C VAL A 51 -0.14 0.31 -3.76
N LEU A 52 -0.49 1.33 -4.55
CA LEU A 52 -0.64 1.21 -6.00
C LEU A 52 0.68 0.85 -6.67
N ALA A 53 1.77 1.54 -6.32
CA ALA A 53 3.10 1.24 -6.84
C ALA A 53 3.54 -0.21 -6.57
N TYR A 54 3.20 -0.76 -5.39
CA TYR A 54 3.45 -2.16 -5.09
C TYR A 54 2.56 -3.12 -5.91
N ILE A 55 1.29 -2.80 -6.11
CA ILE A 55 0.39 -3.62 -6.94
C ILE A 55 0.87 -3.61 -8.41
N GLU A 56 1.31 -2.45 -8.90
CA GLU A 56 1.87 -2.30 -10.24
C GLU A 56 3.19 -3.08 -10.38
N SER A 57 4.09 -3.01 -9.40
CA SER A 57 5.33 -3.81 -9.45
C SER A 57 5.05 -5.32 -9.47
N CYS A 58 4.02 -5.78 -8.77
CA CYS A 58 3.56 -7.17 -8.84
C CYS A 58 2.96 -7.55 -10.20
N ARG A 59 2.36 -6.59 -10.94
CA ARG A 59 1.82 -6.81 -12.28
C ARG A 59 2.93 -6.90 -13.33
N HIS A 60 3.98 -6.11 -13.18
CA HIS A 60 5.14 -6.10 -14.07
C HIS A 60 6.14 -7.23 -13.79
N GLY A 61 6.21 -7.74 -12.55
CA GLY A 61 7.06 -8.88 -12.16
C GLY A 61 6.63 -10.26 -12.70
N GLY A 62 5.72 -10.31 -13.68
CA GLY A 62 5.34 -11.51 -14.43
C GLY A 62 5.79 -11.49 -15.90
N LEU A 63 6.46 -10.42 -16.37
CA LEU A 63 7.17 -10.43 -17.64
C LEU A 63 8.58 -10.97 -17.36
N ASP A 64 8.77 -12.23 -17.76
CA ASP A 64 10.06 -12.93 -17.88
C ASP A 64 11.20 -11.97 -18.25
N GLU A 65 12.15 -11.76 -17.32
CA GLU A 65 13.53 -11.46 -17.69
C GLU A 65 14.27 -12.79 -17.89
N ARG A 66 13.89 -13.52 -18.96
CA ARG A 66 14.65 -14.63 -19.54
C ARG A 66 15.08 -14.28 -20.95
#